data_AF-A0A852C940-F1
#
_entry.id   AF-A0A852C940-F1
#
_cell.length_a   1.000
_cell.length_b   1.000
_cell.length_c   1.000
_cell.angle_alpha   90.00
_cell.angle_beta   90.00
_cell.angle_gamma   90.00
#
_symmetry.space_group_name_H-M   'P 1'
#
loop_
_entity.id
_entity.type
_entity.pdbx_description
1 polymer ?
#
loop_
_entity_poly.entity_id
_entity_poly.type
_entity_poly.pdbx_seq_one_letter_code
_entity_poly.pdbx_strand_id
1 'polypeptide(L)' 'MFWYQQPPRESLKLLVSTSTWAQNSYEEGYSEARFKVSRENDYFVMTIVNVTSKDEATYFCAVRDC' A
#
# COMPACT_ATOMS: atom_id res chain seq x y z
N MET A 1 7.67 5.81 1.41
CA MET A 1 7.38 4.42 1.83
C MET A 1 6.58 3.76 0.72
N PHE A 2 6.91 2.52 0.37
CA PHE A 2 6.23 1.76 -0.67
C PHE A 2 5.45 0.62 -0.03
N TRP A 3 4.23 0.39 -0.52
CA TRP A 3 3.40 -0.73 -0.10
C TRP A 3 3.16 -1.64 -1.29
N TYR A 4 3.34 -2.94 -1.06
CA TYR A 4 3.18 -3.97 -2.06
C TYR A 4 2.18 -5.01 -1.59
N GLN A 5 1.53 -5.63 -2.57
CA GLN A 5 0.64 -6.77 -2.37
C GLN A 5 1.12 -7.92 -3.25
N GLN A 6 1.14 -9.13 -2.69
CA GLN A 6 1.39 -10.36 -3.42
C GLN A 6 0.22 -11.33 -3.21
N PRO A 7 -0.74 -11.38 -4.15
CA PRO A 7 -1.79 -12.40 -4.14
C PRO A 7 -1.21 -13.81 -4.30
N PRO A 8 -1.93 -14.87 -3.88
CA PRO A 8 -1.50 -16.24 -4.08
C PRO A 8 -1.23 -16.53 -5.55
N ARG A 9 -0.03 -17.04 -5.86
CA ARG A 9 0.41 -17.43 -7.22
C ARG A 9 0.57 -16.26 -8.20
N GLU A 10 0.52 -15.02 -7.73
CA GLU A 10 0.79 -13.84 -8.55
C GLU A 10 2.14 -13.20 -8.21
N SER A 11 2.62 -12.36 -9.12
CA SER A 11 3.81 -11.53 -8.88
C SER A 11 3.52 -10.43 -7.86
N LEU A 12 4.58 -9.95 -7.21
CA LEU A 12 4.52 -8.79 -6.33
C LEU A 12 4.09 -7.56 -7.14
N LYS A 13 3.05 -6.86 -6.66
CA LYS A 13 2.54 -5.63 -7.28
C LYS A 13 2.74 -4.46 -6.35
N LEU A 14 3.21 -3.34 -6.88
CA LEU A 14 3.17 -2.07 -6.16
C LEU A 14 1.71 -1.65 -6.02
N LEU A 15 1.33 -1.20 -4.83
CA LEU A 15 -0.04 -0.78 -4.52
C LEU A 15 -0.08 0.74 -4.42
N VAL A 16 0.78 1.28 -3.56
CA VAL A 16 0.87 2.71 -3.29
C VAL A 16 2.28 3.11 -2.93
N SER A 17 2.72 4.22 -3.51
CA SER A 17 3.93 4.92 -3.14
C SER A 17 3.58 6.20 -2.38
N THR A 18 4.22 6.38 -1.23
CA THR A 18 4.02 7.54 -0.38
C THR A 18 5.31 8.34 -0.30
N SER A 19 5.17 9.66 -0.32
CA SER A 19 6.29 10.58 -0.17
C SER A 19 6.00 11.57 0.95
N THR A 20 7.05 12.14 1.52
CA THR A 20 6.94 13.15 2.57
C THR A 20 6.40 14.49 2.07
N TRP A 21 6.53 14.76 0.78
CA TRP A 21 6.35 16.10 0.20
C TRP A 21 5.26 16.15 -0.87
N ALA A 22 4.67 15.00 -1.23
CA ALA A 22 3.67 14.88 -2.28
C ALA A 22 2.59 13.88 -1.88
N GLN A 23 1.45 13.99 -2.56
CA GLN A 23 0.31 13.09 -2.41
C GLN A 23 0.69 11.63 -2.66
N ASN A 24 -0.08 10.72 -2.07
CA ASN A 24 0.06 9.29 -2.29
C ASN A 24 -0.25 8.96 -3.75
N SER A 25 0.62 8.18 -4.39
CA SER A 25 0.43 7.71 -5.76
C SER A 25 0.05 6.24 -5.74
N TYR A 26 -1.14 5.94 -6.25
CA TYR A 26 -1.70 4.60 -6.33
C TYR A 26 -1.53 4.03 -7.74
N GLU A 27 -1.22 2.74 -7.81
CA GLU A 27 -1.17 2.01 -9.08
C GLU A 27 -2.59 1.77 -9.64
N GLU A 28 -2.66 1.44 -10.92
CA GLU A 28 -3.94 1.22 -11.61
C GLU A 28 -4.77 0.13 -10.90
N GLY A 29 -6.04 0.43 -10.62
CA GLY A 29 -6.96 -0.45 -9.90
C GLY A 29 -6.97 -0.26 -8.38
N TYR A 30 -6.05 0.53 -7.82
CA TYR A 30 -6.04 0.89 -6.41
C TYR A 30 -6.53 2.33 -6.19
N SER A 31 -7.11 2.58 -5.02
CA SER A 31 -7.58 3.92 -4.67
C SER A 31 -7.50 4.16 -3.16
N GLU A 32 -7.33 5.43 -2.79
CA GLU A 32 -7.33 5.88 -1.40
C GLU A 32 -8.66 5.61 -0.68
N ALA A 33 -9.78 5.50 -1.41
CA ALA A 33 -11.07 5.15 -0.83
C ALA A 33 -11.06 3.75 -0.19
N ARG A 34 -10.24 2.83 -0.74
CA ARG A 34 -10.09 1.45 -0.27
C ARG A 34 -8.83 1.27 0.56
N PHE A 35 -7.69 1.79 0.09
CA PHE A 35 -6.38 1.63 0.71
C PHE A 35 -5.92 2.96 1.27
N LYS A 36 -6.26 3.24 2.52
CA LYS A 36 -5.88 4.50 3.17
C LYS A 36 -4.48 4.36 3.72
N VAL A 37 -3.56 5.24 3.32
CA VAL A 37 -2.23 5.30 3.91
C VAL A 37 -2.08 6.57 4.71
N SER A 38 -1.76 6.41 6.00
CA SER A 38 -1.37 7.51 6.88
C SER A 38 0.06 7.33 7.34
N ARG A 39 0.69 8.46 7.65
CA ARG A 39 1.98 8.50 8.32
C ARG A 39 1.75 9.01 9.73
N GLU A 40 2.16 8.21 10.69
CA GLU A 40 2.35 8.64 12.08
C GLU A 40 3.83 8.99 12.26
N ASN A 41 4.21 9.54 13.42
CA ASN A 41 5.56 10.07 13.68
C ASN A 41 6.68 9.16 13.13
N ASP A 42 6.67 7.90 13.57
CA ASP A 42 7.77 6.96 13.34
C ASP A 42 7.36 5.72 12.53
N TYR A 43 6.10 5.63 12.10
CA TYR A 43 5.59 4.48 11.35
C TYR A 43 4.54 4.87 10.30
N PHE A 44 4.39 4.01 9.31
CA PHE A 44 3.39 4.16 8.26
C PHE A 44 2.29 3.12 8.47
N VAL A 45 1.04 3.55 8.37
CA VAL A 45 -0.13 2.69 8.51
C VAL A 45 -0.85 2.61 7.18
N MET A 46 -1.10 1.38 6.72
CA MET A 46 -2.03 1.13 5.62
C MET A 46 -3.29 0.47 6.18
N THR A 47 -4.42 1.12 5.98
CA THR A 47 -5.75 0.64 6.37
C THR A 47 -6.52 0.23 5.13
N ILE A 48 -6.95 -1.03 5.08
CA ILE A 48 -7.80 -1.55 4.00
C ILE A 48 -9.26 -1.47 4.47
N VAL A 49 -10.07 -0.69 3.76
CA VAL A 49 -11.48 -0.47 4.08
C VAL A 49 -12.36 -1.46 3.33
N ASN A 50 -13.38 -2.01 3.99
CA ASN A 50 -14.33 -2.96 3.43
C ASN A 50 -13.64 -4.22 2.86
N VAL A 51 -12.77 -4.85 3.67
CA VAL A 51 -12.02 -6.06 3.32
C VAL A 51 -12.95 -7.18 2.83
N THR A 52 -12.53 -7.85 1.76
CA THR A 52 -13.22 -8.97 1.12
C THR A 52 -12.25 -10.13 0.92
N SER A 53 -12.74 -11.30 0.50
CA SER A 53 -11.88 -12.44 0.15
C SER A 53 -10.91 -12.16 -1.01
N LYS A 54 -11.18 -11.16 -1.84
CA LYS A 54 -10.28 -10.76 -2.94
C LYS A 54 -9.04 -10.02 -2.46
N ASP A 55 -9.06 -9.53 -1.22
CA ASP A 55 -7.94 -8.83 -0.61
C ASP A 55 -6.95 -9.83 0.06
N GLU A 56 -7.19 -11.14 -0.03
CA GLU A 56 -6.26 -12.16 0.46
C GLU A 56 -4.91 -12.09 -0.28
N ALA A 57 -3.87 -11.67 0.43
CA ALA A 57 -2.53 -11.54 -0.10
C ALA A 57 -1.51 -11.40 1.03
N THR A 58 -0.23 -11.58 0.69
CA THR A 58 0.87 -11.12 1.56
C THR A 58 1.15 -9.66 1.25
N TYR A 59 1.16 -8.82 2.29
CA TYR A 59 1.43 -7.39 2.15
C TYR A 59 2.83 -7.05 2.68
N PHE A 60 3.56 -6.25 1.92
CA PHE A 60 4.92 -5.83 2.28
C PHE A 60 5.00 -4.31 2.31
N CYS A 61 5.77 -3.78 3.25
CA CYS A 61 6.23 -2.40 3.21
C CYS A 61 7.73 -2.36 2.89
N ALA A 62 8.16 -1.34 2.15
CA ALA A 62 9.56 -1.08 1.89
C ALA A 62 9.86 0.41 2.01
N VAL A 63 10.88 0.72 2.80
CA VAL A 63 11.46 2.07 2.80
C VAL A 63 12.56 2.08 1.76
N ARG A 64 12.62 3.15 0.95
CA ARG A 64 13.80 3.40 0.12
C ARG A 64 14.75 4.21 0.96
N ASP A 65 15.83 3.58 1.40
CA ASP A 65 16.96 4.29 1.99
C ASP A 65 17.63 5.10 0.88
N CYS A 66 17.81 6.39 1.15
CA CYS A 66 18.55 7.32 0.30
C CYS A 66 19.95 7.54 0.90
#